data_AF-A0A1D3TWK2-F1
#
_entry.id   AF-A0A1D3TWK2-F1
#
_cell.length_a   1.000
_cell.length_b   1.000
_cell.length_c   1.000
_cell.angle_alpha   90.00
_cell.angle_beta   90.00
_cell.angle_gamma   90.00
#
_symmetry.space_group_name_H-M   'P 1'
#
loop_
_entity.id
_entity.type
_entity.pdbx_description
1 polymer ?
#
loop_
_entity_poly.entity_id
_entity_poly.type
_entity_poly.pdbx_seq_one_letter_code
_entity_poly.pdbx_strand_id
1 'polypeptide(L)'
;MKKELNFISCQRKYIGVGFIKSRKSEGKIMEMGEEMIAKAKSSSVELLEVIVDGSSGNDADRQAIDKLAAWMEKGCIDVVVVRSIFDITRDVEDLKAFMRKAEKLNVSIYDMERGMNLAYIPQDSGGW
;
A
#
# COMPACT_ATOMS: atom_id res chain seq x y z
N MET A 1 46.71 7.12 -6.39
CA MET A 1 45.55 6.24 -6.67
C MET A 1 44.35 6.73 -5.90
N LYS A 2 43.35 7.31 -6.57
CA LYS A 2 42.06 7.62 -5.95
C LYS A 2 41.27 6.31 -5.88
N LYS A 3 40.93 5.84 -4.68
CA LYS A 3 39.98 4.73 -4.53
C LYS A 3 38.60 5.30 -4.76
N GLU A 4 37.97 4.93 -5.87
CA GLU A 4 36.55 5.20 -6.08
C GLU A 4 35.76 4.32 -5.11
N LEU A 5 35.11 4.97 -4.15
CA LEU A 5 34.13 4.34 -3.28
C LEU A 5 32.88 4.06 -4.12
N ASN A 6 32.72 2.81 -4.53
CA ASN A 6 31.48 2.34 -5.12
C ASN A 6 30.41 2.31 -4.03
N PHE A 7 29.57 3.34 -3.98
CA PHE A 7 28.37 3.34 -3.15
C PHE A 7 27.39 2.31 -3.73
N ILE A 8 27.28 1.16 -3.07
CA ILE A 8 26.16 0.24 -3.32
C ILE A 8 24.94 0.93 -2.70
N SER A 9 24.01 1.41 -3.53
CA SER A 9 22.72 1.87 -3.03
C SER A 9 21.97 0.65 -2.47
N CYS A 10 22.01 0.48 -1.15
CA CYS A 10 21.09 -0.44 -0.46
C CYS A 10 19.71 0.22 -0.43
N GLN A 11 19.06 0.36 -1.59
CA GLN A 11 17.66 0.78 -1.60
C GLN A 11 16.84 -0.36 -1.00
N ARG A 12 16.31 -0.12 0.19
CA ARG A 12 15.38 -1.01 0.87
C ARG A 12 14.19 -1.25 -0.06
N LYS A 13 13.95 -2.51 -0.40
CA LYS A 13 12.73 -2.93 -1.10
C LYS A 13 11.67 -3.21 -0.07
N TYR A 14 10.46 -2.74 -0.35
CA TYR A 14 9.28 -2.97 0.48
C TYR A 14 8.36 -3.97 -0.22
N ILE A 15 7.73 -4.83 0.55
CA ILE A 15 6.74 -5.78 0.06
C ILE A 15 5.35 -5.20 0.36
N GLY A 16 4.44 -5.25 -0.61
CA GLY A 16 3.13 -4.65 -0.44
C GLY A 16 1.98 -5.38 -1.11
N VAL A 17 0.78 -4.86 -0.86
CA VAL A 17 -0.46 -5.30 -1.51
C VAL A 17 -1.18 -4.07 -2.07
N GLY A 18 -1.61 -4.17 -3.32
CA GLY A 18 -2.41 -3.16 -3.99
C GLY A 18 -3.89 -3.32 -3.70
N PHE A 19 -4.64 -2.22 -3.69
CA PHE A 19 -6.09 -2.22 -3.55
C PHE A 19 -6.75 -1.26 -4.55
N ILE A 20 -7.65 -1.80 -5.38
CA ILE A 20 -8.39 -1.07 -6.41
C ILE A 20 -9.88 -1.12 -6.10
N LYS A 21 -10.48 0.05 -5.90
CA LYS A 21 -11.94 0.21 -5.90
C LYS A 21 -12.43 0.57 -7.30
N SER A 22 -13.13 -0.35 -7.96
CA SER A 22 -13.65 -0.10 -9.31
C SER A 22 -14.79 -1.04 -9.69
N ARG A 23 -15.84 -0.48 -10.31
CA ARG A 23 -16.95 -1.23 -10.94
C ARG A 23 -16.85 -1.24 -12.48
N LYS A 24 -15.67 -0.90 -13.01
CA LYS A 24 -15.43 -0.85 -14.46
C LYS A 24 -15.33 -2.27 -15.03
N SER A 25 -15.26 -2.37 -16.35
CA SER A 25 -14.97 -3.64 -17.03
C SER A 25 -13.61 -4.20 -16.63
N GLU A 26 -13.45 -5.52 -16.74
CA GLU A 26 -12.22 -6.24 -16.43
C GLU A 26 -10.99 -5.65 -17.13
N GLY A 27 -11.08 -5.34 -18.42
CA GLY A 27 -9.97 -4.70 -19.16
C GLY A 27 -9.52 -3.37 -18.54
N LYS A 28 -10.47 -2.53 -18.09
CA LYS A 28 -10.13 -1.26 -17.40
C LYS A 28 -9.53 -1.51 -16.02
N ILE A 29 -9.95 -2.57 -15.34
CA ILE A 29 -9.38 -2.95 -14.04
C ILE A 29 -7.95 -3.48 -14.22
N MET A 30 -7.69 -4.23 -15.29
CA MET A 30 -6.36 -4.72 -15.65
C MET A 30 -5.41 -3.56 -15.94
N GLU A 31 -5.84 -2.58 -16.75
CA GLU A 31 -5.08 -1.34 -16.99
C GLU A 31 -4.74 -0.60 -15.68
N MET A 32 -5.72 -0.48 -14.77
CA MET A 32 -5.50 0.13 -13.44
C MET A 32 -4.51 -0.67 -12.59
N GLY A 33 -4.54 -2.00 -12.68
CA GLY A 33 -3.58 -2.89 -12.00
C GLY A 33 -2.17 -2.70 -12.52
N GLU A 34 -1.99 -2.62 -13.84
CA GLU A 34 -0.69 -2.37 -14.47
C GLU A 34 -0.10 -1.02 -14.05
N GLU A 35 -0.93 0.03 -14.02
CA GLU A 35 -0.52 1.36 -13.54
C GLU A 35 -0.09 1.32 -12.07
N MET A 36 -0.86 0.66 -11.21
CA MET A 36 -0.55 0.51 -9.79
C MET A 36 0.78 -0.22 -9.57
N ILE A 37 1.01 -1.32 -10.29
CA ILE A 37 2.26 -2.09 -10.22
C ILE A 37 3.45 -1.23 -10.67
N ALA A 38 3.31 -0.50 -11.78
CA ALA A 38 4.37 0.40 -12.26
C ALA A 38 4.69 1.49 -11.24
N LYS A 39 3.66 2.11 -10.64
CA LYS A 39 3.83 3.16 -9.63
C LYS A 39 4.48 2.63 -8.35
N ALA A 40 4.01 1.50 -7.85
CA ALA A 40 4.59 0.82 -6.69
C ALA A 40 6.07 0.50 -6.93
N LYS A 41 6.40 -0.09 -8.08
CA LYS A 41 7.78 -0.43 -8.46
C LYS A 41 8.69 0.79 -8.53
N SER A 42 8.21 1.91 -9.07
CA SER A 42 8.98 3.18 -9.09
C SER A 42 9.25 3.75 -7.69
N SER A 43 8.50 3.30 -6.69
CA SER A 43 8.63 3.67 -5.28
C SER A 43 9.32 2.58 -4.44
N SER A 44 10.03 1.65 -5.09
CA SER A 44 10.71 0.50 -4.46
C SER A 44 9.78 -0.46 -3.71
N VAL A 45 8.50 -0.52 -4.09
CA VAL A 45 7.50 -1.44 -3.56
C VAL A 45 7.24 -2.57 -4.57
N GLU A 46 7.36 -3.82 -4.13
CA GLU A 46 6.97 -5.01 -4.89
C GLU A 46 5.61 -5.51 -4.39
N LEU A 47 4.61 -5.58 -5.29
CA LEU A 47 3.26 -6.02 -4.93
C LEU A 47 3.12 -7.54 -5.03
N LEU A 48 2.71 -8.18 -3.94
CA LEU A 48 2.39 -9.61 -3.92
C LEU A 48 1.02 -9.91 -4.52
N GLU A 49 0.08 -8.99 -4.35
CA GLU A 49 -1.30 -9.12 -4.84
C GLU A 49 -1.87 -7.72 -5.13
N VAL A 50 -2.80 -7.65 -6.07
CA VAL A 50 -3.72 -6.51 -6.24
C VAL A 50 -5.14 -6.98 -5.96
N ILE A 51 -5.73 -6.49 -4.87
CA ILE A 51 -7.10 -6.77 -4.48
C ILE A 51 -8.04 -5.82 -5.23
N VAL A 52 -9.07 -6.37 -5.86
CA VAL A 52 -10.08 -5.59 -6.58
C VAL A 52 -11.41 -5.65 -5.83
N ASP A 53 -11.94 -4.48 -5.48
CA ASP A 53 -13.27 -4.31 -4.92
C ASP A 53 -14.26 -3.77 -5.96
N GLY A 54 -15.06 -4.71 -6.49
CA GLY A 54 -16.14 -4.48 -7.44
C GLY A 54 -17.50 -4.08 -6.83
N SER A 55 -17.59 -3.87 -5.51
CA SER A 55 -18.85 -3.56 -4.83
C SER A 55 -19.35 -2.12 -5.13
N SER A 56 -20.59 -1.80 -4.75
CA SER A 56 -21.10 -0.40 -4.79
C SER A 56 -21.01 0.33 -3.46
N GLY A 57 -20.72 -0.37 -2.35
CA GLY A 57 -20.64 0.22 -1.02
C GLY A 57 -19.43 1.14 -0.89
N ASN A 58 -19.51 2.10 0.02
CA ASN A 58 -18.40 2.99 0.38
C ASN A 58 -17.94 2.82 1.84
N ASP A 59 -18.64 1.99 2.60
CA ASP A 59 -18.34 1.72 4.01
C ASP A 59 -17.17 0.72 4.11
N ALA A 60 -16.53 0.65 5.27
CA ALA A 60 -15.40 -0.27 5.48
C ALA A 60 -15.82 -1.74 5.58
N ASP A 61 -17.09 -2.03 5.85
CA ASP A 61 -17.65 -3.39 6.02
C ASP A 61 -17.82 -4.13 4.67
N ARG A 62 -16.70 -4.34 3.99
CA ARG A 62 -16.62 -5.01 2.69
C ARG A 62 -15.58 -6.11 2.74
N GLN A 63 -15.90 -7.24 2.13
CA GLN A 63 -15.02 -8.41 2.06
C GLN A 63 -13.61 -8.08 1.53
N ALA A 64 -13.51 -7.10 0.62
CA ALA A 64 -12.22 -6.67 0.09
C ALA A 64 -11.36 -5.91 1.11
N ILE A 65 -11.99 -5.15 2.03
CA ILE A 65 -11.32 -4.47 3.14
C ILE A 65 -10.93 -5.48 4.22
N ASP A 66 -11.77 -6.48 4.50
CA ASP A 66 -11.39 -7.59 5.39
C ASP A 66 -10.18 -8.35 4.85
N LYS A 67 -10.13 -8.59 3.53
CA LYS A 67 -8.99 -9.23 2.88
C LYS A 67 -7.73 -8.36 2.99
N LEU A 68 -7.85 -7.05 2.84
CA LEU A 68 -6.74 -6.11 3.01
C LEU A 68 -6.22 -6.10 4.46
N ALA A 69 -7.13 -6.11 5.42
CA ALA A 69 -6.82 -6.23 6.84
C ALA A 69 -6.11 -7.56 7.17
N ALA A 70 -6.58 -8.67 6.62
CA ALA A 70 -5.95 -9.97 6.78
C ALA A 70 -4.52 -10.00 6.22
N TRP A 71 -4.25 -9.29 5.12
CA TRP A 71 -2.89 -9.14 4.60
C TRP A 71 -1.97 -8.38 5.56
N MET A 72 -2.45 -7.29 6.17
CA MET A 72 -1.69 -6.56 7.19
C MET A 72 -1.38 -7.47 8.40
N GLU A 73 -2.37 -8.26 8.84
CA GLU A 73 -2.24 -9.14 10.01
C GLU A 73 -1.28 -10.33 9.79
N LYS A 74 -1.01 -10.73 8.54
CA LYS A 74 -0.01 -11.76 8.22
C LYS A 74 1.42 -11.35 8.60
N GLY A 75 1.69 -10.04 8.73
CA GLY A 75 3.02 -9.52 9.06
C GLY A 75 4.07 -9.73 7.97
N CYS A 76 3.66 -9.98 6.73
CA CYS A 76 4.55 -10.21 5.58
C CYS A 76 4.55 -9.08 4.55
N ILE A 77 3.86 -7.97 4.85
CA ILE A 77 3.83 -6.77 4.01
C ILE A 77 4.26 -5.56 4.84
N ASP A 78 4.97 -4.65 4.19
CA ASP A 78 5.38 -3.36 4.74
C ASP A 78 4.41 -2.24 4.35
N VAL A 79 3.69 -2.40 3.23
CA VAL A 79 2.87 -1.32 2.66
C VAL A 79 1.59 -1.81 1.99
N VAL A 80 0.52 -1.05 2.18
CA VAL A 80 -0.69 -1.13 1.37
C VAL A 80 -0.68 0.02 0.35
N VAL A 81 -0.84 -0.30 -0.92
CA VAL A 81 -0.89 0.67 -2.01
C VAL A 81 -2.32 0.87 -2.47
N VAL A 82 -2.80 2.11 -2.42
CA VAL A 82 -4.13 2.51 -2.88
C VAL A 82 -3.98 3.63 -3.89
N ARG A 83 -4.94 3.76 -4.81
CA ARG A 83 -4.99 4.97 -5.65
C ARG A 83 -5.28 6.19 -4.78
N SER A 84 -6.29 6.09 -3.93
CA SER A 84 -6.72 7.11 -2.98
C SER A 84 -7.10 6.44 -1.67
N ILE A 85 -6.74 6.99 -0.51
CA ILE A 85 -7.20 6.44 0.79
C ILE A 85 -8.73 6.40 0.91
N PHE A 86 -9.43 7.26 0.17
CA PHE A 86 -10.90 7.28 0.13
C PHE A 86 -11.53 6.12 -0.65
N ASP A 87 -10.72 5.30 -1.33
CA ASP A 87 -11.18 4.05 -1.93
C ASP A 87 -11.42 2.96 -0.85
N ILE A 88 -10.76 3.06 0.31
CA ILE A 88 -10.97 2.20 1.49
C ILE A 88 -12.32 2.50 2.14
N THR A 89 -12.59 3.78 2.39
CA THR A 89 -13.87 4.28 2.91
C THR A 89 -13.91 5.80 2.75
N ARG A 90 -15.13 6.36 2.66
CA ARG A 90 -15.34 7.81 2.71
C ARG A 90 -15.78 8.30 4.09
N ASP A 91 -16.14 7.38 4.99
CA ASP A 91 -16.39 7.72 6.38
C ASP A 91 -15.07 8.02 7.09
N VAL A 92 -15.05 9.15 7.80
CA VAL A 92 -13.83 9.67 8.42
C VAL A 92 -13.42 8.83 9.64
N GLU A 93 -14.38 8.31 10.41
CA GLU A 93 -14.08 7.52 11.60
C GLU A 93 -13.63 6.11 11.22
N ASP A 94 -14.23 5.51 10.21
CA ASP A 94 -13.77 4.24 9.64
C ASP A 94 -12.36 4.38 9.05
N LEU A 95 -12.10 5.47 8.31
CA LEU A 95 -10.78 5.72 7.75
C LEU A 95 -9.74 5.87 8.86
N LYS A 96 -10.05 6.62 9.93
CA LYS A 96 -9.16 6.72 11.11
C LYS A 96 -8.95 5.37 11.78
N ALA A 97 -9.98 4.54 11.91
CA ALA A 97 -9.86 3.20 12.47
C ALA A 97 -8.94 2.31 11.62
N PHE A 98 -9.08 2.36 10.29
CA PHE A 98 -8.21 1.66 9.36
C PHE A 98 -6.75 2.12 9.48
N MET A 99 -6.50 3.43 9.48
CA MET A 99 -5.14 3.99 9.60
C MET A 99 -4.49 3.60 10.94
N ARG A 100 -5.24 3.64 12.05
CA ARG A 100 -4.75 3.17 13.37
C ARG A 100 -4.42 1.68 13.38
N LYS A 101 -5.19 0.86 12.66
CA LYS A 101 -4.90 -0.56 12.52
C LYS A 101 -3.60 -0.79 11.75
N ALA A 102 -3.41 -0.10 10.63
CA ALA A 102 -2.18 -0.17 9.84
C ALA A 102 -0.96 0.26 10.67
N GLU A 103 -1.07 1.38 11.40
CA GLU A 103 -0.03 1.86 12.31
C GLU A 103 0.32 0.82 13.38
N LYS A 104 -0.68 0.25 14.06
CA LYS A 104 -0.48 -0.80 15.08
C LYS A 104 0.22 -2.04 14.52
N LEU A 105 -0.02 -2.36 13.26
CA LEU A 105 0.56 -3.50 12.55
C LEU A 105 1.87 -3.15 11.83
N ASN A 106 2.37 -1.93 11.98
CA ASN A 106 3.61 -1.48 11.36
C ASN A 106 3.57 -1.51 9.81
N VAL A 107 2.40 -1.22 9.24
CA VAL A 107 2.15 -1.19 7.79
C VAL A 107 1.89 0.25 7.34
N SER A 108 2.66 0.71 6.36
CA SER A 108 2.49 2.02 5.72
C SER A 108 1.34 2.01 4.70
N ILE A 109 0.72 3.18 4.47
CA ILE A 109 -0.28 3.37 3.41
C ILE A 109 0.29 4.29 2.34
N TYR A 110 0.40 3.79 1.12
CA TYR A 110 0.80 4.58 -0.04
C TYR A 110 -0.42 4.98 -0.87
N ASP A 111 -0.75 6.28 -0.85
CA ASP A 111 -1.75 6.90 -1.69
C ASP A 111 -1.10 7.37 -3.01
N MET A 112 -1.45 6.80 -4.15
CA MET A 112 -0.81 7.14 -5.42
C MET A 112 -1.12 8.57 -5.90
N GLU A 113 -2.30 9.11 -5.54
CA GLU A 113 -2.72 10.48 -5.89
C GLU A 113 -2.01 11.53 -5.03
N ARG A 114 -1.73 11.22 -3.77
CA ARG A 114 -1.17 12.16 -2.78
C ARG A 114 0.29 11.90 -2.42
N GLY A 115 0.84 10.77 -2.84
CA GLY A 115 2.13 10.28 -2.38
C GLY A 115 2.04 9.44 -1.11
N MET A 116 3.19 9.08 -0.56
CA MET A 116 3.25 8.23 0.63
C MET A 116 2.79 9.01 1.87
N ASN A 117 1.68 8.60 2.48
CA ASN A 117 1.28 9.10 3.79
C ASN A 117 1.76 8.11 4.85
N LEU A 118 2.76 8.55 5.62
CA LEU A 118 3.46 7.72 6.58
C LEU A 118 2.55 7.31 7.74
N ALA A 119 2.07 6.08 7.72
CA ALA A 119 1.94 5.30 8.94
C ALA A 119 3.26 4.53 9.09
N TYR A 120 4.29 5.24 9.58
CA TYR A 120 5.57 4.71 10.03
C TYR A 120 6.49 4.04 8.97
N ILE A 121 7.59 4.73 8.61
CA ILE A 121 8.82 4.05 8.18
C ILE A 121 9.42 3.45 9.46
N PRO A 122 9.72 2.14 9.53
CA PRO A 122 10.59 1.62 10.56
C PRO A 122 11.87 2.44 10.53
N GLN A 123 12.05 3.33 11.51
CA GLN A 123 13.39 3.82 11.78
C GLN A 123 14.19 2.56 12.06
N ASP A 124 15.11 2.23 11.15
CA ASP A 124 16.22 1.37 11.51
C ASP A 124 16.82 2.07 12.73
N SER A 125 16.54 1.52 13.92
CA SER A 125 17.25 1.87 15.13
C SER A 125 18.68 1.35 14.93
N GLY A 126 19.43 2.02 14.06
CA GLY A 126 20.88 2.10 14.13
C GLY A 126 21.22 2.82 15.42
N GLY A 127 21.05 2.09 16.52
CA GLY A 127 21.67 2.43 17.79
C GLY A 127 23.17 2.28 17.60
N TRP A 128 23.85 3.40 17.84
CA TRP A 128 25.30 3.51 17.93
C TRP A 128 25.85 2.66 19.07
#